data_AF-A0A6G0VND7-F1
#
_entry.id   AF-A0A6G0VND7-F1
#
_cell.length_a   1.000
_cell.length_b   1.000
_cell.length_c   1.000
_cell.angle_alpha   90.00
_cell.angle_beta   90.00
_cell.angle_gamma   90.00
#
_symmetry.space_group_name_H-M   'P 1'
#
loop_
_entity.id
_entity.type
_entity.pdbx_description
1 polymer ?
#
loop_
_entity_poly.entity_id
_entity_poly.type
_entity_poly.pdbx_seq_one_letter_code
_entity_poly.pdbx_strand_id
1 'polypeptide(L)'
;MIYSILKYGNYVLSEEFLAREGWDRKNKQRKSKSYLIPNPHLRYLDINNSRSLKSLPILKNGSRFKELKSCKAQNLSGKVILSNTCAFDTVASLIMVSYCDSENYADKVDNQSNQFLNLITNIVKYGIKSSTYSERANLITNYMDVKIQSLDYDVTLAVCDTTAGHVIKKMLEDFPTAIETKKCSNGKCRESKNIQNNIMFLTYQVNNSQLFEGLQTFISNRILSENSKCIEDCYTTISTNLSDMHLFIDILFWEEKDLDLSLQHSTEAAKIVQIRLCDIPQILLNENQTYELRGVISFLPGKSKLRNSVGHYKAY
;
A
#
# COMPACT_ATOMS: atom_id res chain seq x y z
N MET A 1 3.85 -0.44 -3.66
CA MET A 1 3.37 0.94 -3.91
C MET A 1 1.86 0.96 -3.79
N ILE A 2 1.29 2.05 -3.30
CA ILE A 2 -0.16 2.28 -3.36
C ILE A 2 -0.44 3.47 -4.28
N TYR A 3 -1.45 3.35 -5.13
CA TYR A 3 -2.03 4.46 -5.85
C TYR A 3 -3.51 4.61 -5.50
N SER A 4 -4.03 5.85 -5.46
CA SER A 4 -5.45 6.14 -5.23
C SER A 4 -6.03 6.96 -6.37
N ILE A 5 -7.34 6.88 -6.62
CA ILE A 5 -7.97 7.59 -7.74
C ILE A 5 -8.11 9.10 -7.51
N LEU A 6 -7.71 9.88 -8.53
CA LEU A 6 -8.00 11.31 -8.71
C LEU A 6 -9.37 11.52 -9.40
N LYS A 7 -10.09 12.57 -9.01
CA LYS A 7 -11.40 12.91 -9.61
C LYS A 7 -11.25 13.25 -11.09
N TYR A 8 -12.22 12.80 -11.90
CA TYR A 8 -12.42 13.28 -13.27
C TYR A 8 -12.52 14.81 -13.30
N GLY A 9 -11.56 15.41 -13.97
CA GLY A 9 -11.58 16.78 -14.45
C GLY A 9 -10.59 16.84 -15.60
N ASN A 10 -11.05 17.25 -16.79
CA ASN A 10 -10.15 17.54 -17.92
C ASN A 10 -9.17 18.64 -17.49
N TYR A 11 -7.98 18.25 -17.03
CA TYR A 11 -6.90 19.20 -16.82
C TYR A 11 -6.16 19.36 -18.15
N VAL A 12 -6.48 20.45 -18.85
CA VAL A 12 -5.54 21.07 -19.77
C VAL A 12 -4.34 21.47 -18.93
N LEU A 13 -3.16 20.94 -19.25
CA LEU A 13 -1.89 21.40 -18.67
C LEU A 13 -1.83 22.92 -18.82
N SER A 14 -1.92 23.67 -17.73
CA SER A 14 -1.82 25.13 -17.77
C SER A 14 -0.40 25.52 -18.21
N GLU A 15 -0.27 26.65 -18.91
CA GLU A 15 1.02 27.21 -19.37
C GLU A 15 2.06 27.36 -18.24
N GLU A 16 1.62 27.32 -16.98
CA GLU A 16 2.46 27.32 -15.79
C GLU A 16 3.41 26.11 -15.71
N PHE A 17 3.07 24.97 -16.33
CA PHE A 17 3.95 23.79 -16.43
C PHE A 17 5.11 23.96 -17.42
N LEU A 18 5.03 24.93 -18.33
CA LEU A 18 6.02 25.19 -19.38
C LEU A 18 6.87 26.44 -19.12
N ALA A 19 6.57 27.20 -18.07
CA ALA A 19 7.23 28.47 -17.80
C ALA A 19 8.68 28.26 -17.30
N ARG A 20 9.65 28.59 -18.15
CA ARG A 20 11.05 28.85 -17.75
C ARG A 20 11.13 30.28 -17.21
N GLU A 21 11.48 30.46 -15.94
CA GLU A 21 11.59 31.79 -15.32
C GLU A 21 12.66 32.65 -16.03
N GLY A 22 12.20 33.63 -16.83
CA GLY A 22 13.01 34.75 -17.28
C GLY A 22 13.19 35.74 -16.14
N TRP A 23 14.41 35.85 -15.63
CA TRP A 23 14.75 36.79 -14.57
C TRP A 23 14.84 38.20 -15.13
N ASP A 24 13.78 39.00 -14.99
CA ASP A 24 13.92 40.45 -14.94
C ASP A 24 13.08 41.06 -13.81
N ARG A 25 13.80 41.62 -12.83
CA ARG A 25 13.28 42.02 -11.52
C ARG A 25 13.05 43.51 -11.49
N LYS A 26 11.80 43.97 -11.34
CA LYS A 26 11.46 45.12 -10.50
C LYS A 26 10.04 44.99 -9.96
N ASN A 27 9.89 44.63 -8.67
CA ASN A 27 8.94 45.25 -7.75
C ASN A 27 9.02 44.68 -6.30
N LYS A 28 9.15 45.62 -5.36
CA LYS A 28 9.02 45.57 -3.89
C LYS A 28 9.27 44.23 -3.18
N GLN A 29 10.46 44.10 -2.58
CA GLN A 29 10.79 43.06 -1.60
C GLN A 29 9.84 43.12 -0.39
N ARG A 30 8.96 42.11 -0.26
CA ARG A 30 8.42 41.72 1.05
C ARG A 30 9.60 41.31 1.92
N LYS A 31 9.69 41.85 3.14
CA LYS A 31 10.69 41.44 4.14
C LYS A 31 10.51 39.95 4.44
N SER A 32 11.30 39.11 3.78
CA SER A 32 11.42 37.69 4.10
C SER A 32 12.00 37.56 5.51
N LYS A 33 11.27 36.91 6.42
CA LYS A 33 11.76 36.54 7.76
C LYS A 33 12.55 35.23 7.75
N SER A 34 12.92 34.68 6.59
CA SER A 34 13.58 33.38 6.52
C SER A 34 14.55 33.30 5.34
N TYR A 35 15.82 32.98 5.63
CA TYR A 35 16.85 32.65 4.63
C TYR A 35 16.62 31.27 3.99
N LEU A 36 15.61 30.53 4.45
CA LEU A 36 15.26 29.22 3.90
C LEU A 36 14.33 29.40 2.70
N ILE A 37 14.77 28.89 1.55
CA ILE A 37 13.92 28.72 0.38
C ILE A 37 12.86 27.67 0.73
N PRO A 38 11.55 27.97 0.62
CA PRO A 38 10.50 26.98 0.83
C PRO A 38 10.76 25.78 -0.09
N ASN A 39 10.71 24.57 0.48
CA ASN A 39 10.89 23.34 -0.30
C ASN A 39 9.86 23.36 -1.46
N PRO A 40 10.29 23.23 -2.72
CA PRO A 40 9.39 23.28 -3.88
C PRO A 40 8.27 22.21 -3.81
N HIS A 41 8.51 21.11 -3.11
CA HIS A 41 7.51 20.05 -2.85
C HIS A 41 6.47 20.42 -1.78
N LEU A 42 6.72 21.46 -0.98
CA LEU A 42 5.80 21.97 0.06
C LEU A 42 5.10 23.27 -0.37
N ARG A 43 5.20 23.67 -1.64
CA ARG A 43 4.61 24.92 -2.16
C ARG A 43 3.10 25.01 -1.97
N TYR A 44 2.40 23.88 -1.87
CA TYR A 44 0.95 23.81 -1.69
C TYR A 44 0.51 23.65 -0.23
N LEU A 45 1.46 23.51 0.71
CA LEU A 45 1.19 23.42 2.14
C LEU A 45 1.32 24.80 2.77
N ASP A 46 0.17 25.47 2.98
CA ASP A 46 0.14 26.67 3.81
C ASP A 46 0.22 26.26 5.29
N ILE A 47 1.45 26.10 5.79
CA ILE A 47 1.74 25.75 7.18
C ILE A 47 1.18 26.81 8.16
N ASN A 48 0.89 28.02 7.69
CA ASN A 48 0.30 29.07 8.53
C ASN A 48 -1.23 28.92 8.66
N ASN A 49 -1.86 28.14 7.80
CA ASN A 49 -3.28 27.83 7.89
C ASN A 49 -3.49 26.55 8.70
N SER A 50 -3.47 26.69 10.02
CA SER A 50 -3.66 25.58 10.97
C SER A 50 -4.96 24.78 10.78
N ARG A 51 -5.95 25.34 10.08
CA ARG A 51 -7.20 24.63 9.72
C ARG A 51 -7.02 23.61 8.59
N SER A 52 -5.98 23.77 7.77
CA SER A 52 -5.66 22.84 6.67
C SER A 52 -4.72 21.70 7.09
N LEU A 53 -4.11 21.79 8.27
CA LEU A 53 -3.16 20.80 8.78
C LEU A 53 -3.92 19.66 9.48
N LYS A 54 -4.04 18.52 8.80
CA LYS A 54 -4.48 17.26 9.43
C LYS A 54 -3.29 16.66 10.19
N SER A 55 -3.42 16.53 11.52
CA SER A 55 -2.43 15.82 12.33
C SER A 55 -2.59 14.32 12.14
N LEU A 56 -1.60 13.64 11.57
CA LEU A 56 -1.60 12.19 11.42
C LEU A 56 -1.00 11.50 12.65
N PRO A 57 -1.78 10.72 13.42
CA PRO A 57 -1.25 9.99 14.56
C PRO A 57 -0.35 8.84 14.09
N ILE A 58 0.71 8.54 14.85
CA ILE A 58 1.63 7.43 14.54
C ILE A 58 1.42 6.28 15.54
N LEU A 59 1.09 5.10 15.04
CA LEU A 59 1.00 3.88 15.84
C LEU A 59 2.36 3.50 16.41
N LYS A 60 2.40 3.17 17.71
CA LYS A 60 3.61 2.65 18.32
C LYS A 60 3.87 1.21 17.88
N ASN A 61 5.05 0.98 17.34
CA ASN A 61 5.46 -0.33 16.84
C ASN A 61 5.72 -1.31 18.00
N GLY A 62 5.16 -2.53 17.90
CA GLY A 62 5.33 -3.62 18.87
C GLY A 62 6.77 -4.18 18.95
N SER A 63 7.69 -3.77 18.10
CA SER A 63 9.09 -4.22 18.17
C SER A 63 9.92 -3.48 19.22
N ARG A 64 9.37 -2.41 19.83
CA ARG A 64 10.08 -1.61 20.83
C ARG A 64 9.91 -2.21 22.22
N PHE A 65 10.83 -3.10 22.60
CA PHE A 65 10.80 -3.84 23.88
C PHE A 65 10.52 -2.97 25.12
N LYS A 66 11.11 -1.76 25.20
CA LYS A 66 10.90 -0.82 26.32
C LYS A 66 9.48 -0.22 26.39
N GLU A 67 8.71 -0.31 25.31
CA GLU A 67 7.38 0.28 25.16
C GLU A 67 6.28 -0.79 24.95
N LEU A 68 6.63 -2.08 25.09
CA LEU A 68 5.71 -3.20 24.98
C LEU A 68 4.68 -3.17 26.13
N LYS A 69 3.60 -2.41 25.92
CA LYS A 69 2.46 -2.41 26.81
C LYS A 69 1.51 -3.53 26.42
N SER A 70 1.16 -4.35 27.39
CA SER A 70 0.16 -5.38 27.23
C SER A 70 -1.23 -4.76 27.04
N CYS A 71 -2.03 -5.30 26.13
CA CYS A 71 -3.41 -4.89 25.86
C CYS A 71 -4.37 -6.08 26.04
N LYS A 72 -5.68 -5.84 25.93
CA LYS A 72 -6.68 -6.92 25.94
C LYS A 72 -7.09 -7.23 24.50
N ALA A 73 -7.10 -8.50 24.13
CA ALA A 73 -7.72 -8.97 22.91
C ALA A 73 -8.97 -9.81 23.27
N GLN A 74 -10.02 -9.72 22.48
CA GLN A 74 -11.29 -10.43 22.74
C GLN A 74 -11.13 -11.95 22.61
N ASN A 75 -10.23 -12.41 21.76
CA ASN A 75 -10.08 -13.81 21.40
C ASN A 75 -8.97 -14.55 22.15
N LEU A 76 -8.30 -13.90 23.11
CA LEU A 76 -7.26 -14.50 23.94
C LEU A 76 -7.56 -14.25 25.42
N SER A 77 -7.42 -15.28 26.25
CA SER A 77 -7.48 -15.12 27.70
C SER A 77 -6.27 -14.34 28.19
N GLY A 78 -6.49 -13.41 29.13
CA GLY A 78 -5.42 -12.63 29.73
C GLY A 78 -5.00 -11.40 28.93
N LYS A 79 -3.74 -10.99 29.08
CA LYS A 79 -3.18 -9.80 28.43
C LYS A 79 -2.29 -10.20 27.25
N VAL A 80 -2.33 -9.44 26.17
CA VAL A 80 -1.59 -9.71 24.94
C VAL A 80 -0.51 -8.67 24.71
N ILE A 81 0.70 -9.14 24.41
CA ILE A 81 1.82 -8.33 23.93
C ILE A 81 2.03 -8.66 22.46
N LEU A 82 2.10 -7.64 21.61
CA LEU A 82 2.35 -7.81 20.18
C LEU A 82 3.81 -7.51 19.89
N SER A 83 4.49 -8.37 19.15
CA SER A 83 5.85 -8.14 18.64
C SER A 83 5.87 -8.08 17.11
N ASN A 84 6.83 -7.37 16.53
CA ASN A 84 7.09 -7.30 15.09
C ASN A 84 5.92 -6.80 14.21
N THR A 85 5.07 -5.93 14.77
CA THR A 85 3.91 -5.35 14.06
C THR A 85 4.24 -4.39 12.91
N CYS A 86 5.51 -4.28 12.51
CA CYS A 86 5.96 -3.27 11.55
C CYS A 86 5.26 -3.37 10.19
N ALA A 87 4.96 -4.56 9.68
CA ALA A 87 4.22 -4.74 8.44
C ALA A 87 2.81 -4.14 8.54
N PHE A 88 2.08 -4.49 9.60
CA PHE A 88 0.73 -3.98 9.87
C PHE A 88 0.74 -2.45 10.01
N ASP A 89 1.61 -1.94 10.88
CA ASP A 89 1.69 -0.51 11.18
C ASP A 89 2.05 0.29 9.91
N THR A 90 2.91 -0.26 9.04
CA THR A 90 3.30 0.38 7.77
C THR A 90 2.14 0.47 6.79
N VAL A 91 1.38 -0.61 6.59
CA VAL A 91 0.19 -0.60 5.72
C VAL A 91 -0.88 0.35 6.27
N ALA A 92 -1.09 0.33 7.59
CA ALA A 92 -2.00 1.26 8.25
C ALA A 92 -1.59 2.71 8.02
N SER A 93 -0.32 3.06 8.23
CA SER A 93 0.20 4.40 7.97
C SER A 93 0.01 4.85 6.53
N LEU A 94 0.22 3.97 5.57
CA LEU A 94 0.06 4.27 4.16
C LEU A 94 -1.40 4.61 3.79
N ILE A 95 -2.36 3.85 4.33
CA ILE A 95 -3.79 4.08 4.11
C ILE A 95 -4.24 5.34 4.86
N MET A 96 -3.72 5.59 6.06
CA MET A 96 -3.96 6.83 6.81
C MET A 96 -3.55 8.07 6.00
N VAL A 97 -2.37 8.06 5.39
CA VAL A 97 -1.92 9.15 4.50
C VAL A 97 -2.85 9.29 3.30
N SER A 98 -3.14 8.18 2.62
CA SER A 98 -4.04 8.17 1.45
C SER A 98 -5.43 8.74 1.78
N TYR A 99 -5.95 8.45 2.97
CA TYR A 99 -7.20 8.97 3.51
C TYR A 99 -7.12 10.48 3.80
N CYS A 100 -6.01 10.97 4.36
CA CYS A 100 -5.84 12.39 4.64
C CYS A 100 -5.72 13.23 3.36
N ASP A 101 -5.02 12.70 2.35
CA ASP A 101 -4.62 13.42 1.14
C ASP A 101 -5.67 13.40 0.02
N SER A 102 -6.60 12.44 0.04
CA SER A 102 -7.65 12.32 -0.98
C SER A 102 -9.03 12.26 -0.34
N GLU A 103 -9.84 13.30 -0.53
CA GLU A 103 -11.24 13.33 -0.09
C GLU A 103 -12.05 12.18 -0.72
N ASN A 104 -11.83 11.89 -2.01
CA ASN A 104 -12.48 10.79 -2.70
C ASN A 104 -12.11 9.42 -2.08
N TYR A 105 -10.84 9.23 -1.72
CA TYR A 105 -10.43 8.00 -1.04
C TYR A 105 -11.03 7.93 0.36
N ALA A 106 -11.06 9.05 1.09
CA ALA A 106 -11.67 9.14 2.41
C ALA A 106 -13.16 8.79 2.38
N ASP A 107 -13.92 9.33 1.42
CA ASP A 107 -15.34 9.03 1.23
C ASP A 107 -15.55 7.55 0.92
N LYS A 108 -14.71 6.97 0.06
CA LYS A 108 -14.80 5.53 -0.24
C LYS A 108 -14.54 4.69 1.01
N VAL A 109 -13.49 5.01 1.78
CA VAL A 109 -13.14 4.32 3.02
C VAL A 109 -14.25 4.45 4.08
N ASP A 110 -14.80 5.65 4.27
CA ASP A 110 -15.85 5.93 5.26
C ASP A 110 -17.16 5.18 5.00
N ASN A 111 -17.41 4.82 3.74
CA ASN A 111 -18.60 4.07 3.33
C ASN A 111 -18.44 2.54 3.39
N GLN A 112 -17.28 2.02 3.84
CA GLN A 112 -17.05 0.58 3.96
C GLN A 112 -17.31 0.05 5.37
N SER A 113 -17.70 -1.22 5.47
CA SER A 113 -17.92 -1.93 6.73
C SER A 113 -16.69 -2.69 7.26
N ASN A 114 -15.54 -2.57 6.59
CA ASN A 114 -14.34 -3.32 6.92
C ASN A 114 -13.69 -2.85 8.22
N GLN A 115 -13.38 -3.79 9.11
CA GLN A 115 -12.88 -3.49 10.46
C GLN A 115 -11.52 -2.79 10.45
N PHE A 116 -10.63 -3.15 9.50
CA PHE A 116 -9.33 -2.50 9.38
C PHE A 116 -9.48 -1.06 8.88
N LEU A 117 -10.32 -0.82 7.87
CA LEU A 117 -10.63 0.53 7.39
C LEU A 117 -11.30 1.38 8.48
N ASN A 118 -12.20 0.80 9.28
CA ASN A 118 -12.82 1.48 10.42
C ASN A 118 -11.80 1.87 11.50
N LEU A 119 -10.85 0.99 11.81
CA LEU A 119 -9.72 1.33 12.70
C LEU A 119 -8.96 2.55 12.16
N ILE A 120 -8.66 2.58 10.85
CA ILE A 120 -7.97 3.70 10.20
C ILE A 120 -8.76 5.00 10.31
N THR A 121 -10.04 4.98 9.93
CA THR A 121 -10.94 6.13 10.06
C THR A 121 -11.00 6.64 11.49
N ASN A 122 -11.10 5.74 12.47
CA ASN A 122 -11.13 6.09 13.89
C ASN A 122 -9.81 6.74 14.36
N ILE A 123 -8.67 6.23 13.90
CA ILE A 123 -7.36 6.83 14.23
C ILE A 123 -7.26 8.23 13.65
N VAL A 124 -7.59 8.42 12.36
CA VAL A 124 -7.47 9.73 11.71
C VAL A 124 -8.43 10.76 12.33
N LYS A 125 -9.69 10.38 12.60
CA LYS A 125 -10.71 11.30 13.12
C LYS A 125 -10.55 11.60 14.61
N TYR A 126 -10.17 10.61 15.42
CA TYR A 126 -10.24 10.72 16.88
C TYR A 126 -8.90 10.54 17.59
N GLY A 127 -7.82 10.31 16.85
CA GLY A 127 -6.50 10.05 17.38
C GLY A 127 -6.33 8.65 17.96
N ILE A 128 -5.13 8.35 18.45
CA ILE A 128 -4.79 7.06 19.05
C ILE A 128 -5.20 7.04 20.53
N LYS A 129 -6.01 6.06 20.89
CA LYS A 129 -6.46 5.80 22.27
C LYS A 129 -5.98 4.42 22.72
N SER A 130 -6.17 4.09 24.01
CA SER A 130 -5.89 2.73 24.49
C SER A 130 -6.74 1.67 23.77
N SER A 131 -7.98 2.02 23.40
CA SER A 131 -8.87 1.13 22.64
C SER A 131 -8.34 0.81 21.25
N THR A 132 -7.65 1.75 20.60
CA THR A 132 -6.99 1.56 19.29
C THR A 132 -6.01 0.38 19.32
N TYR A 133 -5.26 0.23 20.41
CA TYR A 133 -4.31 -0.88 20.54
C TYR A 133 -4.99 -2.23 20.80
N SER A 134 -6.11 -2.22 21.52
CA SER A 134 -6.93 -3.43 21.69
C SER A 134 -7.60 -3.86 20.38
N GLU A 135 -8.12 -2.91 19.62
CA GLU A 135 -8.71 -3.17 18.28
C GLU A 135 -7.65 -3.65 17.30
N ARG A 136 -6.46 -3.02 17.28
CA ARG A 136 -5.30 -3.52 16.53
C ARG A 136 -4.97 -4.97 16.92
N ALA A 137 -4.91 -5.27 18.21
CA ALA A 137 -4.62 -6.63 18.68
C ALA A 137 -5.67 -7.63 18.18
N ASN A 138 -6.95 -7.28 18.27
CA ASN A 138 -8.04 -8.11 17.75
C ASN A 138 -7.89 -8.39 16.25
N LEU A 139 -7.65 -7.37 15.43
CA LEU A 139 -7.47 -7.56 13.98
C LEU A 139 -6.30 -8.51 13.69
N ILE A 140 -5.17 -8.28 14.34
CA ILE A 140 -3.96 -9.06 14.14
C ILE A 140 -4.19 -10.53 14.53
N THR A 141 -4.78 -10.78 15.70
CA THR A 141 -5.00 -12.14 16.19
C THR A 141 -6.07 -12.89 15.41
N ASN A 142 -7.05 -12.18 14.84
CA ASN A 142 -8.21 -12.79 14.19
C ASN A 142 -7.94 -13.14 12.73
N TYR A 143 -7.10 -12.35 12.05
CA TYR A 143 -6.97 -12.44 10.59
C TYR A 143 -5.58 -12.88 10.11
N MET A 144 -4.51 -12.69 10.89
CA MET A 144 -3.13 -12.89 10.42
C MET A 144 -2.46 -14.19 10.89
N ASP A 145 -3.22 -15.16 11.42
CA ASP A 145 -2.72 -16.50 11.78
C ASP A 145 -1.41 -16.46 12.61
N VAL A 146 -1.35 -15.55 13.59
CA VAL A 146 -0.13 -15.23 14.33
C VAL A 146 0.34 -16.36 15.25
N LYS A 147 1.65 -16.50 15.43
CA LYS A 147 2.21 -17.45 16.40
C LYS A 147 2.03 -16.92 17.82
N ILE A 148 1.33 -17.71 18.63
CA ILE A 148 1.02 -17.39 20.02
C ILE A 148 2.01 -18.12 20.94
N GLN A 149 2.58 -17.40 21.90
CA GLN A 149 3.46 -17.94 22.94
C GLN A 149 2.96 -17.50 24.31
N SER A 150 2.61 -18.45 25.17
CA SER A 150 2.26 -18.16 26.55
C SER A 150 3.50 -17.74 27.34
N LEU A 151 3.36 -16.65 28.11
CA LEU A 151 4.34 -16.17 29.07
C LEU A 151 3.77 -16.33 30.49
N ASP A 152 4.58 -16.00 31.49
CA ASP A 152 4.13 -15.97 32.89
C ASP A 152 3.04 -14.90 33.14
N TYR A 153 2.26 -15.09 34.20
CA TYR A 153 1.27 -14.14 34.70
C TYR A 153 0.07 -13.87 33.77
N ASP A 154 -0.43 -14.89 33.07
CA ASP A 154 -1.59 -14.78 32.15
C ASP A 154 -1.35 -13.73 31.05
N VAL A 155 -0.10 -13.69 30.58
CA VAL A 155 0.34 -12.85 29.47
C VAL A 155 0.66 -13.73 28.28
N THR A 156 0.24 -13.30 27.11
CA THR A 156 0.48 -13.98 25.85
C THR A 156 1.25 -13.08 24.90
N LEU A 157 2.33 -13.59 24.31
CA LEU A 157 3.07 -12.92 23.25
C LEU A 157 2.56 -13.41 21.90
N ALA A 158 2.01 -12.49 21.10
CA ALA A 158 1.71 -12.73 19.69
C ALA A 158 2.88 -12.24 18.84
N VAL A 159 3.54 -13.17 18.15
CA VAL A 159 4.62 -12.90 17.22
C VAL A 159 4.02 -12.63 15.85
N CYS A 160 4.07 -11.36 15.43
CA CYS A 160 3.40 -10.87 14.23
C CYS A 160 4.38 -10.81 13.04
N ASP A 161 5.26 -11.81 12.91
CA ASP A 161 6.19 -11.92 11.80
C ASP A 161 5.41 -12.18 10.52
N THR A 162 5.21 -11.14 9.73
CA THR A 162 4.40 -11.19 8.52
C THR A 162 4.89 -10.17 7.50
N THR A 163 4.32 -10.27 6.31
CA THR A 163 4.73 -9.51 5.14
C THR A 163 3.68 -8.44 4.85
N ALA A 164 4.09 -7.30 4.29
CA ALA A 164 3.13 -6.24 3.94
C ALA A 164 2.06 -6.76 2.95
N GLY A 165 2.45 -7.62 2.01
CA GLY A 165 1.51 -8.28 1.08
C GLY A 165 0.50 -9.19 1.81
N HIS A 166 0.94 -9.92 2.84
CA HIS A 166 0.04 -10.73 3.65
C HIS A 166 -0.95 -9.86 4.45
N VAL A 167 -0.50 -8.76 5.03
CA VAL A 167 -1.37 -7.78 5.70
C VAL A 167 -2.42 -7.26 4.74
N ILE A 168 -2.02 -6.78 3.54
CA ILE A 168 -2.96 -6.27 2.52
C ILE A 168 -3.99 -7.36 2.17
N LYS A 169 -3.53 -8.59 1.92
CA LYS A 169 -4.41 -9.70 1.56
C LYS A 169 -5.45 -10.02 2.63
N LYS A 170 -5.06 -10.04 3.92
CA LYS A 170 -5.96 -10.40 5.02
C LYS A 170 -6.84 -9.25 5.48
N MET A 171 -6.35 -8.02 5.44
CA MET A 171 -7.08 -6.85 5.96
C MET A 171 -8.00 -6.21 4.92
N LEU A 172 -7.72 -6.38 3.63
CA LEU A 172 -8.44 -5.76 2.52
C LEU A 172 -9.03 -6.80 1.55
N GLU A 173 -9.34 -8.02 2.00
CA GLU A 173 -9.83 -9.11 1.14
C GLU A 173 -11.02 -8.70 0.24
N ASP A 174 -11.92 -7.85 0.77
CA ASP A 174 -13.10 -7.33 0.06
C ASP A 174 -12.78 -6.17 -0.91
N PHE A 175 -11.56 -5.62 -0.84
CA PHE A 175 -11.10 -4.47 -1.62
C PHE A 175 -9.84 -4.86 -2.42
N PRO A 176 -9.96 -5.72 -3.43
CA PRO A 176 -8.83 -6.08 -4.26
C PRO A 176 -8.37 -4.90 -5.12
N THR A 177 -7.12 -4.97 -5.60
CA THR A 177 -6.56 -4.05 -6.60
C THR A 177 -7.19 -4.25 -7.98
N ALA A 178 -7.54 -5.49 -8.32
CA ALA A 178 -8.19 -5.81 -9.58
C ALA A 178 -9.08 -7.07 -9.45
N ILE A 179 -10.08 -7.16 -10.30
CA ILE A 179 -10.96 -8.34 -10.42
C ILE A 179 -10.83 -8.89 -11.83
N GLU A 180 -10.30 -10.11 -11.94
CA GLU A 180 -10.25 -10.85 -13.19
C GLU A 180 -11.54 -11.65 -13.34
N THR A 181 -12.26 -11.44 -14.45
CA THR A 181 -13.47 -12.19 -14.78
C THR A 181 -13.20 -13.07 -15.99
N LYS A 182 -13.45 -14.38 -15.85
CA LYS A 182 -13.38 -15.36 -16.92
C LYS A 182 -14.79 -15.75 -17.35
N LYS A 183 -15.12 -15.56 -18.63
CA LYS A 183 -16.41 -15.94 -19.23
C LYS A 183 -16.17 -16.88 -20.40
N CYS A 184 -16.72 -18.10 -20.37
CA CYS A 184 -16.76 -18.98 -21.54
C CYS A 184 -17.98 -18.64 -22.41
N SER A 185 -17.79 -18.65 -23.73
CA SER A 185 -18.74 -18.11 -24.71
C SER A 185 -20.01 -18.95 -24.93
N ASN A 186 -20.07 -20.20 -24.47
CA ASN A 186 -21.18 -21.10 -24.81
C ASN A 186 -21.82 -21.76 -23.58
N GLY A 187 -23.15 -21.73 -23.48
CA GLY A 187 -23.90 -22.42 -22.42
C GLY A 187 -23.86 -23.94 -22.49
N LYS A 188 -23.31 -24.49 -23.59
CA LYS A 188 -23.01 -25.93 -23.77
C LYS A 188 -21.68 -26.36 -23.16
N CYS A 189 -20.79 -25.42 -22.84
CA CYS A 189 -19.58 -25.75 -22.09
C CYS A 189 -20.04 -26.19 -20.68
N ARG A 190 -19.62 -27.37 -20.22
CA ARG A 190 -20.00 -27.93 -18.90
C ARG A 190 -19.67 -26.98 -17.73
N GLU A 191 -18.78 -26.02 -17.96
CA GLU A 191 -18.32 -24.99 -17.03
C GLU A 191 -18.64 -23.58 -17.54
N SER A 192 -19.91 -23.29 -17.87
CA SER A 192 -20.39 -21.92 -18.15
C SER A 192 -20.41 -21.02 -16.89
N LYS A 193 -19.44 -21.20 -15.99
CA LYS A 193 -19.32 -20.43 -14.76
C LYS A 193 -18.51 -19.18 -15.05
N ASN A 194 -19.12 -18.02 -14.78
CA ASN A 194 -18.36 -16.80 -14.60
C ASN A 194 -17.50 -16.96 -13.35
N ILE A 195 -16.20 -17.11 -13.54
CA ILE A 195 -15.25 -17.18 -12.42
C ILE A 195 -14.68 -15.78 -12.22
N GLN A 196 -14.72 -15.30 -10.98
CA GLN A 196 -14.11 -14.05 -10.57
C GLN A 196 -12.94 -14.34 -9.64
N ASN A 197 -11.78 -13.76 -9.96
CA ASN A 197 -10.57 -13.87 -9.14
C ASN A 197 -10.17 -12.48 -8.64
N ASN A 198 -10.08 -12.35 -7.32
CA ASN A 198 -9.62 -11.13 -6.66
C ASN A 198 -8.09 -11.08 -6.68
N ILE A 199 -7.52 -10.02 -7.24
CA ILE A 199 -6.09 -9.76 -7.29
C ILE A 199 -5.77 -8.66 -6.29
N MET A 200 -5.09 -9.03 -5.21
CA MET A 200 -4.79 -8.09 -4.10
C MET A 200 -3.69 -7.08 -4.44
N PHE A 201 -2.70 -7.49 -5.23
CA PHE A 201 -1.64 -6.63 -5.71
C PHE A 201 -1.14 -7.13 -7.07
N LEU A 202 -0.67 -6.20 -7.91
CA LEU A 202 -0.07 -6.50 -9.20
C LEU A 202 1.44 -6.65 -9.03
N THR A 203 2.00 -7.81 -9.36
CA THR A 203 3.45 -8.01 -9.35
C THR A 203 4.04 -7.52 -10.68
N TYR A 204 4.86 -6.48 -10.59
CA TYR A 204 5.61 -5.91 -11.71
C TYR A 204 7.07 -6.35 -11.62
N GLN A 205 7.53 -7.08 -12.64
CA GLN A 205 8.88 -7.63 -12.68
C GLN A 205 9.84 -6.68 -13.38
N VAL A 206 11.03 -6.50 -12.81
CA VAL A 206 12.07 -5.60 -13.31
C VAL A 206 13.43 -6.30 -13.37
N ASN A 207 14.21 -6.03 -14.41
CA ASN A 207 15.48 -6.73 -14.68
C ASN A 207 16.72 -5.83 -14.89
N ASN A 208 16.62 -4.49 -15.01
CA ASN A 208 17.76 -3.56 -14.86
C ASN A 208 17.35 -2.06 -14.88
N SER A 209 18.35 -1.16 -14.88
CA SER A 209 18.39 0.32 -14.68
C SER A 209 17.22 1.22 -15.11
N GLN A 210 16.27 0.78 -15.92
CA GLN A 210 15.05 1.53 -16.30
C GLN A 210 13.83 0.94 -15.60
N LEU A 211 13.84 1.01 -14.27
CA LEU A 211 12.89 0.30 -13.40
C LEU A 211 11.42 0.58 -13.77
N PHE A 212 11.06 1.81 -14.11
CA PHE A 212 9.65 2.20 -14.26
C PHE A 212 9.21 2.59 -15.67
N GLU A 213 10.08 2.54 -16.68
CA GLU A 213 9.70 2.92 -18.05
C GLU A 213 8.57 2.03 -18.62
N GLY A 214 8.50 0.77 -18.19
CA GLY A 214 7.45 -0.18 -18.60
C GLY A 214 6.23 -0.23 -17.69
N LEU A 215 6.18 0.51 -16.58
CA LEU A 215 5.11 0.35 -15.58
C LEU A 215 3.74 0.72 -16.15
N GLN A 216 3.66 1.82 -16.89
CA GLN A 216 2.41 2.26 -17.52
C GLN A 216 1.92 1.24 -18.55
N THR A 217 2.82 0.75 -19.41
CA THR A 217 2.50 -0.30 -20.39
C THR A 217 2.07 -1.59 -19.72
N PHE A 218 2.70 -1.97 -18.61
CA PHE A 218 2.30 -3.13 -17.81
C PHE A 218 0.86 -3.00 -17.31
N ILE A 219 0.48 -1.85 -16.75
CA ILE A 219 -0.90 -1.63 -16.29
C ILE A 219 -1.87 -1.65 -17.47
N SER A 220 -1.55 -0.99 -18.59
CA SER A 220 -2.40 -1.00 -19.78
C SER A 220 -2.61 -2.42 -20.32
N ASN A 221 -1.55 -3.24 -20.37
CA ASN A 221 -1.63 -4.62 -20.84
C ASN A 221 -2.49 -5.52 -19.93
N ARG A 222 -2.54 -5.24 -18.62
CA ARG A 222 -3.37 -6.03 -17.69
C ARG A 222 -4.86 -5.91 -17.95
N ILE A 223 -5.30 -4.83 -18.61
CA ILE A 223 -6.71 -4.53 -18.89
C ILE A 223 -7.16 -5.16 -20.22
N LEU A 224 -6.21 -5.41 -21.12
CA LEU A 224 -6.50 -6.00 -22.42
C LEU A 224 -7.21 -7.34 -22.24
N SER A 225 -8.33 -7.49 -22.92
CA SER A 225 -9.09 -8.73 -22.87
C SER A 225 -8.37 -9.79 -23.69
N GLU A 226 -8.06 -10.92 -23.04
CA GLU A 226 -7.40 -12.04 -23.69
C GLU A 226 -8.41 -13.13 -24.01
N ASN A 227 -8.29 -13.70 -25.21
CA ASN A 227 -9.06 -14.88 -25.58
C ASN A 227 -8.18 -16.11 -25.36
N SER A 228 -8.64 -17.04 -24.54
CA SER A 228 -8.02 -18.35 -24.32
C SER A 228 -8.99 -19.47 -24.70
N LYS A 229 -8.48 -20.68 -24.91
CA LYS A 229 -9.33 -21.85 -25.21
C LYS A 229 -9.86 -22.44 -23.90
N CYS A 230 -11.19 -22.60 -23.77
CA CYS A 230 -11.74 -23.55 -22.78
C CYS A 230 -11.54 -24.99 -23.31
N ILE A 231 -11.90 -25.98 -22.50
CA ILE A 231 -11.98 -27.38 -22.93
C ILE A 231 -13.06 -27.50 -24.03
N GLU A 232 -12.78 -28.24 -25.12
CA GLU A 232 -13.71 -28.59 -26.22
C GLU A 232 -14.30 -27.40 -27.04
N ASP A 233 -13.54 -26.82 -27.98
CA ASP A 233 -13.98 -25.79 -28.96
C ASP A 233 -14.69 -24.54 -28.38
N CYS A 234 -14.61 -24.35 -27.06
CA CYS A 234 -15.11 -23.19 -26.35
C CYS A 234 -14.03 -22.10 -26.24
N TYR A 235 -14.41 -20.82 -26.38
CA TYR A 235 -13.52 -19.67 -26.17
C TYR A 235 -13.81 -19.03 -24.81
N THR A 236 -12.77 -18.75 -24.02
CA THR A 236 -12.84 -17.94 -22.80
C THR A 236 -12.40 -16.53 -23.12
N THR A 237 -13.20 -15.55 -22.75
CA THR A 237 -12.74 -14.16 -22.64
C THR A 237 -12.36 -13.89 -21.19
N ILE A 238 -11.12 -13.45 -21.00
CA ILE A 238 -10.60 -12.99 -19.71
C ILE A 238 -10.58 -11.47 -19.76
N SER A 239 -11.23 -10.81 -18.81
CA SER A 239 -11.22 -9.36 -18.68
C SER A 239 -10.83 -8.98 -17.26
N THR A 240 -9.92 -8.03 -17.11
CA THR A 240 -9.49 -7.51 -15.81
C THR A 240 -10.02 -6.10 -15.60
N ASN A 241 -10.75 -5.90 -14.49
CA ASN A 241 -11.19 -4.58 -14.06
C ASN A 241 -10.33 -4.12 -12.89
N LEU A 242 -9.70 -2.96 -13.04
CA LEU A 242 -8.96 -2.33 -11.95
C LEU A 242 -9.92 -1.73 -10.91
N SER A 243 -9.49 -1.74 -9.66
CA SER A 243 -10.23 -1.20 -8.53
C SER A 243 -10.38 0.31 -8.65
N ASP A 244 -11.57 0.78 -8.32
CA ASP A 244 -11.85 2.20 -8.27
C ASP A 244 -11.35 2.85 -6.96
N MET A 245 -10.86 2.07 -6.01
CA MET A 245 -10.44 2.54 -4.69
C MET A 245 -8.92 2.74 -4.63
N HIS A 246 -8.15 1.68 -4.85
CA HIS A 246 -6.68 1.73 -4.80
C HIS A 246 -6.04 0.69 -5.72
N LEU A 247 -4.77 0.93 -6.08
CA LEU A 247 -3.91 -0.07 -6.69
C LEU A 247 -2.71 -0.35 -5.80
N PHE A 248 -2.52 -1.61 -5.45
CA PHE A 248 -1.28 -2.09 -4.87
C PHE A 248 -0.41 -2.73 -5.94
N ILE A 249 0.83 -2.25 -6.06
CA ILE A 249 1.82 -2.79 -7.00
C ILE A 249 3.03 -3.26 -6.21
N ASP A 250 3.36 -4.54 -6.36
CA ASP A 250 4.54 -5.16 -5.79
C ASP A 250 5.65 -5.22 -6.84
N ILE A 251 6.87 -4.82 -6.48
CA ILE A 251 8.00 -4.75 -7.41
C ILE A 251 8.90 -5.95 -7.13
N LEU A 252 8.99 -6.86 -8.09
CA LEU A 252 9.87 -8.02 -8.01
C LEU A 252 11.10 -7.79 -8.90
N PHE A 253 12.28 -7.76 -8.30
CA PHE A 253 13.54 -7.72 -9.04
C PHE A 253 13.99 -9.12 -9.39
N TRP A 254 14.27 -9.35 -10.66
CA TRP A 254 14.76 -10.63 -11.16
C TRP A 254 16.09 -10.43 -11.87
N GLU A 255 17.18 -10.96 -11.30
CA GLU A 255 18.49 -11.02 -11.93
C GLU A 255 18.76 -12.47 -12.35
N GLU A 256 19.05 -12.73 -13.64
CA GLU A 256 19.25 -14.11 -14.16
C GLU A 256 20.38 -14.87 -13.46
N LYS A 257 21.30 -14.16 -12.80
CA LYS A 257 22.42 -14.73 -12.03
C LYS A 257 22.03 -15.28 -10.65
N ASP A 258 20.80 -15.05 -10.18
CA ASP A 258 20.34 -15.47 -8.84
C ASP A 258 19.78 -16.90 -8.79
N LEU A 259 19.81 -17.66 -9.89
CA LEU A 259 19.34 -19.06 -9.93
C LEU A 259 20.07 -19.96 -8.92
N ASP A 260 21.38 -19.79 -8.72
CA ASP A 260 22.16 -20.56 -7.74
C ASP A 260 21.96 -20.11 -6.28
N LEU A 261 21.45 -18.88 -6.06
CA LEU A 261 21.18 -18.30 -4.74
C LEU A 261 19.71 -18.48 -4.29
N SER A 262 18.80 -18.72 -5.23
CA SER A 262 17.36 -18.87 -5.01
C SER A 262 16.97 -20.05 -4.11
N LEU A 263 17.83 -21.07 -3.98
CA LEU A 263 17.65 -22.19 -3.06
C LEU A 263 17.88 -21.80 -1.58
N GLN A 264 18.56 -20.67 -1.31
CA GLN A 264 18.90 -20.22 0.05
C GLN A 264 18.19 -18.92 0.47
N HIS A 265 17.62 -18.17 -0.48
CA HIS A 265 16.98 -16.88 -0.23
C HIS A 265 15.46 -16.92 -0.48
N SER A 266 14.67 -16.40 0.46
CA SER A 266 13.25 -16.09 0.23
C SER A 266 13.12 -15.07 -0.91
N THR A 267 12.01 -15.03 -1.64
CA THR A 267 11.69 -13.94 -2.58
C THR A 267 11.70 -12.56 -1.90
N GLU A 268 11.54 -12.54 -0.57
CA GLU A 268 11.64 -11.35 0.30
C GLU A 268 13.07 -11.04 0.76
N ALA A 269 13.99 -11.98 0.57
CA ALA A 269 15.43 -11.83 0.76
C ALA A 269 16.17 -11.66 -0.57
N ALA A 270 15.44 -11.60 -1.69
CA ALA A 270 15.97 -11.20 -2.99
C ALA A 270 16.59 -9.80 -2.87
N LYS A 271 17.50 -9.50 -3.80
CA LYS A 271 18.25 -8.24 -3.82
C LYS A 271 17.27 -7.07 -3.80
N ILE A 272 17.31 -6.29 -2.72
CA ILE A 272 16.41 -5.15 -2.55
C ILE A 272 16.81 -4.07 -3.55
N VAL A 273 15.85 -3.69 -4.39
CA VAL A 273 16.05 -2.61 -5.36
C VAL A 273 16.20 -1.30 -4.62
N GLN A 274 17.29 -0.59 -4.91
CA GLN A 274 17.43 0.79 -4.47
C GLN A 274 16.79 1.70 -5.49
N ILE A 275 15.75 2.40 -5.05
CA ILE A 275 14.91 3.26 -5.89
C ILE A 275 14.91 4.66 -5.31
N ARG A 276 15.15 5.68 -6.13
CA ARG A 276 14.89 7.06 -5.72
C ARG A 276 13.39 7.32 -5.84
N LEU A 277 12.79 7.93 -4.82
CA LEU A 277 11.34 8.20 -4.82
C LEU A 277 10.91 9.07 -6.02
N CYS A 278 11.78 9.96 -6.49
CA CYS A 278 11.52 10.81 -7.66
C CYS A 278 11.44 10.04 -8.98
N ASP A 279 11.99 8.82 -9.04
CA ASP A 279 11.95 7.98 -10.24
C ASP A 279 10.65 7.18 -10.33
N ILE A 280 9.88 7.11 -9.25
CA ILE A 280 8.59 6.40 -9.23
C ILE A 280 7.55 7.27 -9.92
N PRO A 281 6.82 6.75 -10.93
CA PRO A 281 5.75 7.47 -11.58
C PRO A 281 4.72 7.93 -10.57
N GLN A 282 4.52 9.25 -10.47
CA GLN A 282 3.54 9.83 -9.53
C GLN A 282 2.11 9.62 -10.01
N ILE A 283 1.91 9.45 -11.31
CA ILE A 283 0.61 9.27 -11.95
C ILE A 283 0.66 8.04 -12.84
N LEU A 284 -0.37 7.20 -12.74
CA LEU A 284 -0.66 6.12 -13.66
C LEU A 284 -2.03 6.36 -14.30
N LEU A 285 -2.13 6.11 -15.60
CA LEU A 285 -3.33 6.32 -16.38
C LEU A 285 -3.98 4.98 -16.73
N ASN A 286 -5.28 4.90 -16.55
CA ASN A 286 -6.16 3.92 -17.15
C ASN A 286 -7.19 4.72 -17.95
N GLU A 287 -7.68 4.21 -19.09
CA GLU A 287 -8.49 4.95 -20.09
C GLU A 287 -9.57 5.86 -19.47
N ASN A 288 -10.16 5.41 -18.36
CA ASN A 288 -11.20 6.11 -17.60
C ASN A 288 -10.80 6.49 -16.16
N GLN A 289 -9.57 6.25 -15.72
CA GLN A 289 -9.18 6.47 -14.32
C GLN A 289 -7.74 6.96 -14.20
N THR A 290 -7.52 7.98 -13.38
CA THR A 290 -6.18 8.47 -13.04
C THR A 290 -5.84 8.05 -11.63
N TYR A 291 -4.69 7.42 -11.46
CA TYR A 291 -4.19 6.93 -10.19
C TYR A 291 -2.96 7.74 -9.77
N GLU A 292 -2.97 8.25 -8.55
CA GLU A 292 -1.88 9.04 -7.97
C GLU A 292 -1.15 8.23 -6.91
N LEU A 293 0.18 8.25 -6.93
CA LEU A 293 1.02 7.59 -5.94
C LEU A 293 0.78 8.21 -4.56
N ARG A 294 0.34 7.40 -3.59
CA ARG A 294 0.17 7.85 -2.18
C ARG A 294 1.25 7.34 -1.25
N GLY A 295 2.05 6.37 -1.69
CA GLY A 295 3.27 6.02 -1.00
C GLY A 295 3.82 4.65 -1.33
N VAL A 296 4.93 4.35 -0.67
CA VAL A 296 5.82 3.23 -0.99
C VAL A 296 6.16 2.48 0.29
N ILE A 297 5.96 1.17 0.26
CA ILE A 297 6.41 0.27 1.32
C ILE A 297 7.78 -0.28 0.93
N SER A 298 8.76 -0.11 1.81
CA SER A 298 10.10 -0.69 1.67
C SER A 298 10.34 -1.69 2.79
N PHE A 299 10.89 -2.85 2.44
CA PHE A 299 11.43 -3.79 3.41
C PHE A 299 12.91 -3.52 3.63
N LEU A 300 13.36 -3.55 4.89
CA LEU A 300 14.77 -3.54 5.26
C LEU A 300 15.11 -4.88 5.89
N PRO A 301 16.08 -5.63 5.34
CA PRO A 301 16.40 -6.95 5.83
C PRO A 301 17.15 -6.82 7.15
N GLY A 302 16.99 -7.80 8.03
CA GLY A 302 17.75 -7.80 9.28
C GLY A 302 19.24 -8.08 9.04
N LYS A 303 20.07 -7.65 10.00
CA LYS A 303 21.53 -7.59 9.83
C LYS A 303 22.21 -8.95 9.61
N SER A 304 21.61 -10.04 10.07
CA SER A 304 22.28 -11.36 10.06
C SER A 304 22.27 -12.05 8.69
N LYS A 305 21.57 -11.50 7.68
CA LYS A 305 21.35 -12.11 6.34
C LYS A 305 20.79 -13.55 6.35
N LEU A 306 20.47 -14.08 7.53
CA LEU A 306 19.86 -15.39 7.69
C LEU A 306 18.39 -15.34 7.26
N ARG A 307 17.88 -16.45 6.73
CA ARG A 307 16.47 -16.59 6.32
C ARG A 307 15.46 -16.29 7.43
N ASN A 308 15.87 -16.49 8.69
CA ASN A 308 15.05 -16.24 9.88
C ASN A 308 15.29 -14.85 10.50
N SER A 309 16.07 -13.99 9.84
CA SER A 309 16.35 -12.65 10.34
C SER A 309 15.10 -11.78 10.21
N VAL A 310 14.57 -11.32 11.35
CA VAL A 310 13.48 -10.33 11.37
C VAL A 310 13.97 -9.03 10.73
N GLY A 311 13.28 -8.60 9.67
CA GLY A 311 13.49 -7.31 9.01
C GLY A 311 12.55 -6.22 9.55
N HIS A 312 12.49 -5.11 8.84
CA HIS A 312 11.64 -3.98 9.22
C HIS A 312 11.00 -3.32 8.00
N TYR A 313 9.69 -3.10 8.04
CA TYR A 313 8.97 -2.34 7.02
C TYR A 313 8.98 -0.84 7.33
N LYS A 314 9.08 -0.03 6.27
CA LYS A 314 8.96 1.43 6.28
C LYS A 314 7.97 1.89 5.22
N ALA A 315 7.23 2.95 5.51
CA ALA A 315 6.45 3.69 4.52
C ALA A 315 7.15 5.00 4.17
N TYR A 316 7.05 5.38 2.90
CA TYR A 316 7.45 6.67 2.34
C TYR A 316 6.26 7.29 1.61
#